data_AF-A0AAD8FQ07-F1
#
_entry.id   AF-A0AAD8FQ07-F1
#
_cell.length_a   1.000
_cell.length_b   1.000
_cell.length_c   1.000
_cell.angle_alpha   90.00
_cell.angle_beta   90.00
_cell.angle_gamma   90.00
#
_symmetry.space_group_name_H-M   'P 1'
#
loop_
_entity.id
_entity.type
_entity.pdbx_description
1 polymer ?
#
loop_
_entity_poly.entity_id
_entity_poly.type
_entity_poly.pdbx_seq_one_letter_code
_entity_poly.pdbx_strand_id
1 'polypeptide(L)'
;MTEEEFSDINGNTISLDCQSHSEFCKEFTVSVPKLSLRKVMNYTCAVWLTAYALFFATDNTDVLSAAIIVTLVGMMLLLHFVKIDHESMLFIGSLGIQISASYASGRESTSFIEMSKVKDIVINEAIYMQRVIYYLCILLKEPSDLDGVSAVVPLFQSSKPRLNCLEEVYKSCQDILGQS
;
A
#
# COMPACT_ATOMS: atom_id res chain seq x y z
N MET A 1 -13.89 5.01 -15.26
CA MET A 1 -13.61 4.60 -13.87
C MET A 1 -13.99 3.15 -13.75
N THR A 2 -13.01 2.27 -13.91
CA THR A 2 -13.12 0.85 -13.62
C THR A 2 -12.32 0.64 -12.34
N GLU A 3 -12.99 0.70 -11.19
CA GLU A 3 -12.42 0.22 -9.94
C GLU A 3 -12.45 -1.31 -10.02
N GLU A 4 -11.31 -1.93 -10.32
CA GLU A 4 -11.18 -3.37 -10.28
C GLU A 4 -10.71 -3.79 -8.88
N GLU A 5 -11.49 -4.68 -8.24
CA GLU A 5 -11.15 -5.25 -6.93
C GLU A 5 -10.11 -6.36 -7.11
N PHE A 6 -8.90 -6.12 -6.64
CA PHE A 6 -7.82 -7.09 -6.58
C PHE A 6 -7.61 -7.62 -5.17
N SER A 7 -6.68 -8.54 -5.00
CA SER A 7 -6.32 -9.07 -3.68
C SER A 7 -4.81 -9.01 -3.45
N ASP A 8 -4.42 -8.81 -2.19
CA ASP A 8 -3.05 -8.94 -1.67
C ASP A 8 -2.62 -10.42 -1.64
N ILE A 9 -1.31 -10.69 -1.51
CA ILE A 9 -0.77 -12.00 -1.13
C ILE A 9 -1.46 -12.57 0.12
N ASN A 10 -1.96 -11.74 1.02
CA ASN A 10 -2.67 -12.15 2.24
C ASN A 10 -4.18 -12.41 2.02
N GLY A 11 -4.70 -12.16 0.83
CA GLY A 11 -6.13 -12.33 0.51
C GLY A 11 -7.02 -11.17 0.97
N ASN A 12 -6.43 -10.07 1.44
CA ASN A 12 -7.16 -8.82 1.67
C ASN A 12 -7.54 -8.21 0.32
N THR A 13 -8.73 -7.62 0.22
CA THR A 13 -9.11 -6.86 -0.97
C THR A 13 -8.19 -5.65 -1.11
N ILE A 14 -7.84 -5.28 -2.34
CA ILE A 14 -7.07 -4.09 -2.68
C ILE A 14 -7.83 -3.43 -3.83
N SER A 15 -8.05 -2.12 -3.77
CA SER A 15 -8.61 -1.38 -4.90
C SER A 15 -7.47 -0.82 -5.74
N LEU A 16 -7.47 -1.15 -7.03
CA LEU A 16 -6.63 -0.49 -8.03
C LEU A 16 -7.46 0.60 -8.69
N ASP A 17 -7.04 1.86 -8.55
CA ASP A 17 -7.57 2.96 -9.34
C ASP A 17 -6.56 3.31 -10.43
N CYS A 18 -7.01 3.31 -11.69
CA CYS A 18 -6.21 3.67 -12.85
C CYS A 18 -6.79 4.95 -13.46
N GLN A 19 -6.10 6.07 -13.27
CA GLN A 19 -6.48 7.35 -13.89
C GLN A 19 -5.57 7.65 -15.07
N SER A 20 -6.15 7.65 -16.27
CA SER A 20 -5.47 8.10 -17.49
C SER A 20 -5.70 9.59 -17.67
N HIS A 21 -4.68 10.41 -17.40
CA HIS A 21 -4.74 11.86 -17.62
C HIS A 21 -4.46 12.24 -19.08
N SER A 22 -3.67 11.44 -19.80
CA SER A 22 -3.36 11.60 -21.22
C SER A 22 -2.93 10.25 -21.85
N GLU A 23 -2.75 10.18 -23.17
CA GLU A 23 -2.20 8.98 -23.85
C GLU A 23 -0.81 8.59 -23.32
N PHE A 24 -0.05 9.56 -22.80
CA PHE A 24 1.30 9.36 -22.26
C PHE A 24 1.39 9.48 -20.73
N CYS A 25 0.28 9.68 -20.03
CA CYS A 25 0.26 9.91 -18.58
C CYS A 25 -0.84 9.08 -17.92
N LYS A 26 -0.43 8.06 -17.16
CA LYS A 26 -1.31 7.20 -16.38
C LYS A 26 -0.85 7.16 -14.92
N GLU A 27 -1.79 7.31 -14.01
CA GLU A 27 -1.60 7.15 -12.58
C GLU A 27 -2.25 5.84 -12.12
N PHE A 28 -1.48 5.02 -11.42
CA PHE A 28 -1.92 3.79 -10.78
C PHE A 28 -1.90 4.01 -9.28
N THR A 29 -3.06 4.07 -8.65
CA THR A 29 -3.19 4.17 -7.20
C THR A 29 -3.65 2.84 -6.64
N VAL A 30 -2.76 2.18 -5.89
CA VAL A 30 -3.07 0.96 -5.16
C VAL A 30 -3.43 1.34 -3.75
N SER A 31 -4.72 1.26 -3.43
CA SER A 31 -5.22 1.55 -2.09
C SER A 31 -5.56 0.27 -1.36
N VAL A 32 -4.91 0.07 -0.21
CA VAL A 32 -5.25 -0.98 0.74
C VAL A 32 -6.48 -0.53 1.55
N PRO A 33 -7.49 -1.39 1.78
CA PRO A 33 -8.71 -1.03 2.47
C PRO A 33 -8.40 -0.50 3.86
N LYS A 34 -8.83 0.73 4.09
CA LYS A 34 -8.76 1.38 5.41
C LYS A 34 -9.48 0.51 6.42
N LEU A 35 -8.89 0.32 7.59
CA LEU A 35 -9.63 -0.24 8.69
C LEU A 35 -10.85 0.61 8.97
N SER A 36 -12.01 -0.06 8.93
CA SER A 36 -13.28 0.59 9.12
C SER A 36 -13.31 1.21 10.52
N LEU A 37 -13.19 2.55 10.58
CA LEU A 37 -13.36 3.32 11.80
C LEU A 37 -14.67 2.97 12.52
N ARG A 38 -15.68 2.54 11.75
CA ARG A 38 -16.96 2.04 12.27
C ARG A 38 -16.80 0.75 13.08
N LYS A 39 -15.95 -0.18 12.65
CA LYS A 39 -15.63 -1.39 13.43
C LYS A 39 -14.91 -1.02 14.72
N VAL A 40 -13.89 -0.14 14.64
CA VAL A 40 -13.14 0.33 15.82
C VAL A 40 -14.08 1.03 16.81
N MET A 41 -14.95 1.91 16.32
CA MET A 41 -15.95 2.63 17.13
C MET A 41 -16.96 1.67 17.79
N ASN A 42 -17.40 0.62 17.09
CA ASN A 42 -18.28 -0.38 17.69
C ASN A 42 -17.58 -1.15 18.81
N TYR A 43 -16.31 -1.56 18.60
CA TYR A 43 -15.54 -2.26 19.63
C TYR A 43 -15.28 -1.38 20.85
N THR A 44 -14.89 -0.12 20.66
CA THR A 44 -14.68 0.79 21.79
C THR A 44 -15.99 1.04 22.54
N CYS A 45 -17.10 1.29 21.84
CA CYS A 45 -18.40 1.52 22.49
C CYS A 45 -18.87 0.30 23.31
N ALA A 46 -18.69 -0.93 22.78
CA ALA A 46 -19.01 -2.16 23.51
C ALA A 46 -18.16 -2.33 24.79
N VAL A 47 -16.85 -2.03 24.71
CA VAL A 47 -15.95 -2.09 25.87
C VAL A 47 -16.37 -1.07 26.94
N TRP A 48 -16.73 0.15 26.54
CA TRP A 48 -17.19 1.20 27.46
C TRP A 48 -18.54 0.87 28.11
N LEU A 49 -19.51 0.34 27.35
CA LEU A 49 -20.80 -0.11 27.89
C LEU A 49 -20.61 -1.24 28.93
N THR A 50 -19.71 -2.18 28.64
CA THR A 50 -19.41 -3.30 29.55
C THR A 50 -18.73 -2.81 30.83
N ALA A 51 -17.77 -1.90 30.71
CA ALA A 51 -17.09 -1.30 31.85
C ALA A 51 -18.05 -0.50 32.75
N TYR A 52 -18.99 0.25 32.17
CA TYR A 52 -19.98 1.01 32.92
C TYR A 52 -21.00 0.10 33.62
N ALA A 53 -21.43 -0.99 32.98
CA ALA A 53 -22.31 -1.98 33.61
C ALA A 53 -21.63 -2.68 34.80
N LEU A 54 -20.35 -3.02 34.67
CA LEU A 54 -19.55 -3.60 35.77
C LEU A 54 -19.35 -2.61 36.92
N PHE A 55 -19.07 -1.34 36.61
CA PHE A 55 -18.98 -0.28 37.62
C PHE A 55 -20.28 -0.16 38.42
N PHE A 56 -21.43 -0.12 37.75
CA PHE A 56 -22.74 -0.05 38.41
C PHE A 56 -23.02 -1.28 39.29
N ALA A 57 -22.55 -2.47 38.91
CA ALA A 57 -22.78 -3.70 39.66
C ALA A 57 -21.83 -3.89 40.86
N THR A 58 -20.63 -3.31 40.83
CA THR A 58 -19.58 -3.56 41.82
C THR A 58 -19.18 -2.34 42.64
N ASP A 59 -19.65 -1.14 42.30
CA ASP A 59 -19.33 0.15 42.95
C ASP A 59 -17.81 0.42 43.09
N ASN A 60 -17.00 -0.29 42.31
CA ASN A 60 -15.54 -0.26 42.37
C ASN A 60 -14.99 0.65 41.27
N THR A 61 -14.42 1.79 41.68
CA THR A 61 -13.79 2.77 40.76
C THR A 61 -12.56 2.22 40.03
N ASP A 62 -11.92 1.17 40.57
CA ASP A 62 -10.73 0.54 39.99
C ASP A 62 -11.04 -0.20 38.67
N VAL A 63 -12.28 -0.67 38.49
CA VAL A 63 -12.70 -1.35 37.25
C VAL A 63 -12.77 -0.35 36.09
N LEU A 64 -13.25 0.86 36.37
CA LEU A 64 -13.35 1.92 35.38
C LEU A 64 -11.97 2.44 34.96
N SER A 65 -11.06 2.64 35.93
CA SER A 65 -9.70 3.10 35.63
C SER A 65 -8.91 2.07 34.82
N ALA A 66 -9.04 0.78 35.13
CA ALA A 66 -8.42 -0.30 34.36
C ALA A 66 -8.94 -0.35 32.91
N ALA A 67 -10.25 -0.20 32.71
CA ALA A 67 -10.85 -0.16 31.37
C ALA A 67 -10.35 1.01 30.52
N ILE A 68 -10.14 2.19 31.13
CA ILE A 68 -9.56 3.36 30.46
C ILE A 68 -8.13 3.05 29.99
N ILE A 69 -7.30 2.45 30.85
CA ILE A 69 -5.92 2.12 30.48
C ILE A 69 -5.88 1.09 29.35
N VAL A 70 -6.69 0.02 29.44
CA VAL A 70 -6.77 -1.02 28.40
C VAL A 70 -7.25 -0.45 27.06
N THR A 71 -8.26 0.43 27.07
CA THR A 71 -8.76 1.05 25.84
C THR A 71 -7.73 2.03 25.24
N LEU A 72 -6.98 2.76 26.06
CA LEU A 72 -5.97 3.71 25.61
C LEU A 72 -4.73 3.01 25.03
N VAL A 73 -4.27 1.95 25.69
CA VAL A 73 -3.20 1.08 25.18
C VAL A 73 -3.65 0.32 23.94
N GLY A 74 -4.87 -0.23 23.95
CA GLY A 74 -5.47 -0.91 22.81
C GLY A 74 -5.62 0.02 21.60
N MET A 75 -6.04 1.27 21.80
CA MET A 75 -6.08 2.29 20.76
C MET A 75 -4.69 2.65 20.24
N MET A 76 -3.69 2.84 21.11
CA MET A 76 -2.31 3.11 20.69
C MET A 76 -1.72 1.95 19.88
N LEU A 77 -1.94 0.70 20.33
CA LEU A 77 -1.50 -0.49 19.61
C LEU A 77 -2.24 -0.64 18.28
N LEU A 78 -3.57 -0.48 18.26
CA LEU A 78 -4.34 -0.49 17.02
C LEU A 78 -3.81 0.59 16.08
N LEU A 79 -3.75 1.86 16.47
CA LEU A 79 -3.21 2.92 15.61
C LEU A 79 -1.79 2.63 15.10
N HIS A 80 -0.95 1.98 15.91
CA HIS A 80 0.39 1.56 15.49
C HIS A 80 0.40 0.36 14.53
N PHE A 81 -0.51 -0.60 14.68
CA PHE A 81 -0.64 -1.80 13.83
C PHE A 81 -1.48 -1.58 12.56
N VAL A 82 -2.39 -0.61 12.57
CA VAL A 82 -3.29 -0.20 11.47
C VAL A 82 -2.57 0.68 10.43
N LYS A 83 -1.24 0.69 10.47
CA LYS A 83 -0.35 1.65 9.82
C LYS A 83 0.04 1.22 8.40
N ILE A 84 -0.94 1.05 7.51
CA ILE A 84 -0.73 0.77 6.08
C ILE A 84 -1.80 1.50 5.25
N ASP A 85 -1.54 2.00 4.04
CA ASP A 85 -0.53 2.92 3.49
C ASP A 85 -0.94 3.06 2.02
N HIS A 86 -1.21 4.27 1.56
CA HIS A 86 -1.58 4.49 0.16
C HIS A 86 -0.32 4.47 -0.69
N GLU A 87 -0.23 3.58 -1.68
CA GLU A 87 0.89 3.57 -2.64
C GLU A 87 0.35 3.97 -4.02
N SER A 88 0.87 5.06 -4.57
CA SER A 88 0.53 5.56 -5.90
C SER A 88 1.78 5.59 -6.78
N MET A 89 1.65 5.17 -8.02
CA MET A 89 2.68 5.21 -9.03
C MET A 89 2.14 6.02 -10.22
N LEU A 90 2.76 7.17 -10.46
CA LEU A 90 2.45 8.01 -11.60
C LEU A 90 3.49 7.76 -12.69
N PHE A 91 3.03 7.30 -13.85
CA PHE A 91 3.86 7.03 -15.02
C PHE A 91 3.68 8.15 -16.04
N ILE A 92 4.77 8.86 -16.35
CA ILE A 92 4.82 9.88 -17.40
C ILE A 92 5.79 9.39 -18.48
N GLY A 93 5.28 8.84 -19.57
CA GLY A 93 6.09 8.17 -20.60
C GLY A 93 7.20 9.04 -21.19
N SER A 94 7.02 10.36 -21.23
CA SER A 94 8.01 11.31 -21.77
C SER A 94 9.05 11.81 -20.76
N LEU A 95 8.84 11.60 -19.45
CA LEU A 95 9.63 12.23 -18.39
C LEU A 95 10.25 11.20 -17.45
N GLY A 96 9.46 10.23 -17.01
CA GLY A 96 9.88 9.23 -16.04
C GLY A 96 8.73 8.72 -15.19
N ILE A 97 9.13 7.99 -14.15
CA ILE A 97 8.24 7.28 -13.24
C ILE A 97 8.34 7.94 -11.87
N GLN A 98 7.21 8.44 -11.37
CA GLN A 98 7.09 8.93 -10.00
C GLN A 98 6.43 7.86 -9.14
N ILE A 99 7.05 7.53 -8.03
CA ILE A 99 6.53 6.60 -7.03
C ILE A 99 6.28 7.41 -5.78
N SER A 100 5.05 7.37 -5.28
CA SER A 100 4.62 8.09 -4.09
C SER A 100 4.02 7.10 -3.09
N ALA A 101 4.63 6.97 -1.92
CA ALA A 101 4.09 6.21 -0.80
C ALA A 101 3.64 7.18 0.30
N SER A 102 2.35 7.15 0.63
CA SER A 102 1.74 8.00 1.63
C SER A 102 1.34 7.17 2.85
N TYR A 103 2.09 7.41 3.93
CA TYR A 103 1.91 6.72 5.19
C TYR A 103 0.83 7.40 6.02
N ALA A 104 -0.04 6.61 6.66
CA ALA A 104 -1.06 7.11 7.59
C ALA A 104 -0.47 7.90 8.78
N SER A 105 0.85 7.79 8.98
CA SER A 105 1.64 8.63 9.89
C SER A 105 1.82 10.09 9.40
N GLY A 106 1.32 10.44 8.21
CA GLY A 106 1.56 11.71 7.53
C GLY A 106 2.94 11.82 6.87
N ARG A 107 3.72 10.73 6.86
CA ARG A 107 4.99 10.69 6.14
C ARG A 107 4.67 10.42 4.68
N GLU A 108 5.19 11.22 3.78
CA GLU A 108 5.10 11.00 2.35
C GLU A 108 6.51 10.75 1.82
N SER A 109 6.67 9.70 1.05
CA SER A 109 7.92 9.38 0.36
C SER A 109 7.65 9.40 -1.12
N THR A 110 8.12 10.45 -1.79
CA THR A 110 8.05 10.57 -3.25
C THR A 110 9.44 10.37 -3.83
N SER A 111 9.57 9.43 -4.77
CA SER A 111 10.81 9.20 -5.52
C SER A 111 10.51 9.28 -7.00
N PHE A 112 11.26 10.12 -7.71
CA PHE A 112 11.14 10.30 -9.15
C PHE A 112 12.34 9.67 -9.85
N ILE A 113 12.06 8.85 -10.87
CA ILE A 113 13.05 8.16 -11.68
C ILE A 113 12.88 8.64 -13.12
N GLU A 114 13.90 9.30 -13.65
CA GLU A 114 13.93 9.79 -15.03
C GLU A 114 13.92 8.63 -16.03
N MET A 115 13.19 8.82 -17.14
CA MET A 115 13.05 7.81 -18.20
C MET A 115 14.40 7.42 -18.83
N SER A 116 15.35 8.35 -18.91
CA SER A 116 16.71 8.10 -19.43
C SER A 116 17.47 7.03 -18.65
N LYS A 117 17.19 6.91 -17.34
CA LYS A 117 17.80 5.93 -16.43
C LYS A 117 17.03 4.62 -16.38
N VAL A 118 15.79 4.57 -16.86
CA VAL A 118 15.00 3.34 -16.90
C VAL A 118 15.50 2.47 -18.06
N LYS A 119 15.85 1.22 -17.74
CA LYS A 119 16.16 0.17 -18.71
C LYS A 119 14.90 -0.51 -19.17
N ASP A 120 14.17 -1.07 -18.21
CA ASP A 120 12.94 -1.81 -18.45
C ASP A 120 12.16 -1.98 -17.14
N ILE A 121 10.91 -2.42 -17.23
CA ILE A 121 10.07 -2.79 -16.09
C ILE A 121 9.87 -4.31 -16.16
N VAL A 122 10.06 -5.01 -15.04
CA VAL A 122 9.90 -6.47 -14.97
C VAL A 122 9.08 -6.87 -13.76
N ILE A 123 8.30 -7.94 -13.92
CA ILE A 123 7.69 -8.62 -12.78
C ILE A 123 8.72 -9.61 -12.27
N ASN A 124 9.20 -9.41 -11.04
CA ASN A 124 10.12 -10.33 -10.41
C ASN A 124 9.37 -11.31 -9.49
N GLU A 125 9.71 -12.58 -9.61
CA GLU A 125 9.30 -13.62 -8.68
C GLU A 125 10.38 -13.78 -7.60
N ALA A 126 9.98 -13.83 -6.32
CA ALA A 126 10.89 -14.20 -5.25
C ALA A 126 10.28 -15.20 -4.29
N ILE A 127 11.16 -15.94 -3.62
CA ILE A 127 10.79 -16.88 -2.56
C ILE A 127 11.06 -16.21 -1.22
N TYR A 128 10.02 -15.99 -0.44
CA TYR A 128 10.10 -15.44 0.90
C TYR A 128 9.38 -16.36 1.89
N MET A 129 10.09 -16.82 2.93
CA MET A 129 9.53 -17.70 3.97
C MET A 129 8.73 -18.90 3.40
N GLN A 130 9.33 -19.64 2.45
CA GLN A 130 8.71 -20.79 1.78
C GLN A 130 7.43 -20.46 0.96
N ARG A 131 7.24 -19.17 0.64
CA ARG A 131 6.13 -18.69 -0.17
C ARG A 131 6.66 -17.94 -1.38
N VAL A 132 6.05 -18.18 -2.54
CA VAL A 132 6.34 -17.43 -3.76
C VAL A 132 5.58 -16.10 -3.71
N ILE A 133 6.28 -15.00 -3.92
CA ILE A 133 5.74 -13.64 -4.00
C ILE A 133 6.15 -13.00 -5.32
N TYR A 134 5.27 -12.20 -5.90
CA TYR A 134 5.50 -11.44 -7.12
C TYR A 134 5.53 -9.96 -6.78
N TYR A 135 6.49 -9.23 -7.33
CA TYR A 135 6.56 -7.77 -7.19
C TYR A 135 7.06 -7.14 -8.48
N LEU A 136 6.57 -5.94 -8.79
CA LEU A 136 6.97 -5.20 -9.97
C LEU A 136 8.28 -4.45 -9.68
N CYS A 137 9.20 -4.43 -10.62
CA CYS A 137 10.53 -3.82 -10.47
C CYS A 137 10.87 -2.95 -11.66
N ILE A 138 11.49 -1.80 -11.38
CA ILE A 138 12.13 -0.98 -12.40
C ILE A 138 13.62 -1.31 -12.42
N LEU A 139 14.11 -1.70 -13.59
CA LEU A 139 15.53 -1.91 -13.87
C LEU A 139 16.16 -0.59 -14.28
N LEU A 140 17.23 -0.19 -13.60
CA LEU A 140 17.96 1.04 -13.90
C LEU A 140 19.22 0.72 -14.74
N LYS A 141 19.46 1.54 -15.78
CA LYS A 141 20.66 1.50 -16.63
C LYS A 141 21.89 1.90 -15.83
N GLU A 142 22.99 1.19 -16.04
CA GLU A 142 24.28 1.54 -15.46
C GLU A 142 24.98 2.61 -16.30
N PRO A 143 25.56 3.67 -15.70
CA PRO A 143 26.28 4.70 -16.46
C PRO A 143 27.58 4.18 -17.11
N SER A 144 28.09 3.03 -16.67
CA SER A 144 29.38 2.45 -17.10
C SER A 144 29.25 1.35 -18.16
N ASP A 145 28.09 0.70 -18.27
CA ASP A 145 27.86 -0.43 -19.17
C ASP A 145 26.42 -0.40 -19.70
N LEU A 146 26.26 -0.31 -21.03
CA LEU A 146 24.95 -0.18 -21.70
C LEU A 146 24.06 -1.42 -21.48
N ASP A 147 24.68 -2.58 -21.20
CA ASP A 147 23.98 -3.84 -20.95
C ASP A 147 23.89 -4.22 -19.46
N GLY A 148 24.53 -3.46 -18.56
CA GLY A 148 24.50 -3.67 -17.11
C GLY A 148 23.18 -3.20 -16.47
N VAL A 149 22.74 -3.90 -15.42
CA VAL A 149 21.66 -3.46 -14.52
C VAL A 149 22.32 -2.96 -13.24
N SER A 150 22.27 -1.66 -12.98
CA SER A 150 22.97 -1.06 -11.83
C SER A 150 22.16 -1.15 -10.54
N ALA A 151 20.83 -1.03 -10.65
CA ALA A 151 19.94 -1.05 -9.50
C ALA A 151 18.53 -1.53 -9.88
N VAL A 152 17.89 -2.22 -8.94
CA VAL A 152 16.52 -2.71 -9.06
C VAL A 152 15.68 -1.96 -8.03
N VAL A 153 14.67 -1.22 -8.49
CA VAL A 153 13.74 -0.51 -7.61
C VAL A 153 12.43 -1.27 -7.55
N PRO A 154 12.12 -1.96 -6.44
CA PRO A 154 10.84 -2.63 -6.27
C PRO A 154 9.70 -1.61 -6.07
N LEU A 155 8.58 -1.89 -6.70
CA LEU A 155 7.33 -1.14 -6.60
C LEU A 155 6.34 -1.87 -5.70
N PHE A 156 5.44 -1.12 -5.09
CA PHE A 156 4.34 -1.65 -4.27
C PHE A 156 4.80 -2.54 -3.10
N GLN A 157 5.86 -2.12 -2.38
CA GLN A 157 6.47 -2.92 -1.32
C GLN A 157 5.55 -3.14 -0.11
N SER A 158 4.66 -2.18 0.16
CA SER A 158 3.73 -2.23 1.29
C SER A 158 2.46 -2.98 0.93
N SER A 159 1.86 -2.68 -0.23
CA SER A 159 0.58 -3.25 -0.67
C SER A 159 0.68 -4.68 -1.19
N LYS A 160 1.86 -5.12 -1.67
CA LYS A 160 2.16 -6.48 -2.17
C LYS A 160 1.03 -7.11 -3.01
N PRO A 161 0.57 -6.44 -4.08
CA PRO A 161 -0.54 -6.93 -4.87
C PRO A 161 -0.25 -8.31 -5.50
N ARG A 162 -1.30 -9.09 -5.79
CA ARG A 162 -1.15 -10.36 -6.50
C ARG A 162 -0.80 -10.16 -7.97
N LEU A 163 -0.27 -11.22 -8.58
CA LEU A 163 0.17 -11.27 -9.98
C LEU A 163 -0.88 -10.67 -10.95
N ASN A 164 -2.16 -11.01 -10.81
CA ASN A 164 -3.23 -10.49 -11.69
C ASN A 164 -3.26 -8.95 -11.76
N CYS A 165 -3.07 -8.28 -10.62
CA CYS A 165 -3.02 -6.82 -10.53
C CYS A 165 -1.72 -6.27 -11.12
N LEU A 166 -0.59 -6.92 -10.82
CA LEU A 166 0.71 -6.54 -11.38
C LEU A 166 0.75 -6.67 -12.90
N GLU A 167 0.13 -7.70 -13.47
CA GLU A 167 0.04 -7.91 -14.90
C GLU A 167 -0.70 -6.76 -15.61
N GLU A 168 -1.76 -6.24 -15.00
CA GLU A 168 -2.53 -5.12 -15.56
C GLU A 168 -1.72 -3.82 -15.52
N VAL A 169 -1.07 -3.53 -14.39
CA VAL A 169 -0.17 -2.38 -14.25
C VAL A 169 0.99 -2.51 -15.24
N TYR A 170 1.60 -3.69 -15.34
CA TYR A 170 2.70 -3.97 -16.28
C TYR A 170 2.28 -3.76 -17.73
N LYS A 171 1.17 -4.36 -18.17
CA LYS A 171 0.63 -4.16 -19.53
C LYS A 171 0.41 -2.68 -19.83
N SER A 172 -0.20 -1.97 -18.89
CA SER A 172 -0.49 -0.55 -19.06
C SER A 172 0.78 0.32 -19.11
N CYS A 173 1.83 -0.03 -18.37
CA CYS A 173 3.15 0.61 -18.48
C CYS A 173 3.82 0.29 -19.81
N GLN A 174 3.77 -0.97 -20.25
CA GLN A 174 4.39 -1.42 -21.49
C GLN A 174 3.74 -0.78 -22.72
N ASP A 175 2.42 -0.61 -22.71
CA ASP A 175 1.69 0.08 -23.78
C ASP A 175 2.18 1.52 -23.97
N ILE A 176 2.50 2.22 -22.89
CA ILE A 176 3.01 3.60 -22.96
C ILE A 176 4.49 3.59 -23.39
N LEU A 177 5.29 2.66 -22.87
CA LEU A 177 6.70 2.51 -23.21
C LEU A 177 6.90 2.11 -24.68
N GLY A 178 6.00 1.31 -25.25
CA GLY A 178 6.04 0.90 -26.66
C GLY A 178 5.56 1.96 -27.64
N GLN A 179 4.93 3.03 -27.18
CA GLN A 179 4.46 4.15 -28.01
C GLN A 179 5.48 5.31 -28.10
N SER A 180 6.55 5.28 -27.30
CA SER A 180 7.66 6.25 -27.30
C SER A 180 8.85 5.76 -28.12
#